data_AF-A0A8B3KQ28-F1
#
_entry.id   AF-A0A8B3KQ28-F1
#
_cell.length_a   1.000
_cell.length_b   1.000
_cell.length_c   1.000
_cell.angle_alpha   90.00
_cell.angle_beta   90.00
_cell.angle_gamma   90.00
#
_symmetry.space_group_name_H-M   'P 1'
#
loop_
_entity.id
_entity.type
_entity.pdbx_description
1 polymer ?
#
loop_
_entity_poly.entity_id
_entity_poly.type
_entity_poly.pdbx_seq_one_letter_code
_entity_poly.pdbx_strand_id
1 'polypeptide(L)' 'DNEKAPTHRVYAKSPRGHDIDVGGIWKKKNAEGKPYYTLSIKRLGYNANLGRFPGQDDSTLQSIIEWEPRD' A
#
# COMPACT_ATOMS: atom_id res chain seq x y z
N ASP A 1 -13.91 13.85 5.47
CA ASP A 1 -13.17 12.66 5.00
C ASP A 1 -13.95 11.94 3.91
N ASN A 2 -13.26 11.51 2.86
CA ASN A 2 -13.84 10.68 1.81
C ASN A 2 -13.37 9.23 2.02
N GLU A 3 -14.26 8.35 2.46
CA GLU A 3 -13.94 6.93 2.67
C GLU A 3 -13.48 6.22 1.39
N LYS A 4 -13.80 6.78 0.22
CA LYS A 4 -13.38 6.29 -1.10
C LYS A 4 -12.06 6.90 -1.57
N ALA A 5 -11.36 7.67 -0.74
CA ALA A 5 -10.05 8.21 -1.04
C ALA A 5 -8.94 7.36 -0.41
N PRO A 6 -7.74 7.30 -1.02
CA PRO A 6 -6.61 6.67 -0.38
C PRO A 6 -6.18 7.49 0.85
N THR A 7 -5.73 6.80 1.89
CA THR A 7 -5.18 7.44 3.10
C THR A 7 -3.83 8.10 2.84
N HIS A 8 -3.04 7.56 1.91
CA HIS A 8 -1.76 8.12 1.51
C HIS A 8 -1.62 8.00 -0.01
N ARG A 9 -0.99 8.99 -0.63
CA ARG A 9 -0.60 8.94 -2.05
C ARG A 9 0.78 8.35 -2.20
N VAL A 10 0.98 7.55 -3.23
CA VAL A 10 2.28 6.96 -3.56
C VAL A 10 2.81 7.67 -4.78
N TYR A 11 4.00 8.25 -4.65
CA TYR A 11 4.67 8.98 -5.71
C TYR A 11 5.94 8.26 -6.14
N ALA A 12 6.22 8.32 -7.43
CA ALA A 12 7.51 7.98 -8.01
C ALA A 12 8.22 9.26 -8.48
N LYS A 13 9.55 9.20 -8.57
CA LYS A 13 10.35 10.27 -9.17
C LYS A 13 10.53 9.99 -10.66
N SER A 14 10.22 10.98 -11.50
CA SER A 14 10.57 10.96 -12.92
C SER A 14 12.09 11.08 -13.11
N PRO A 15 12.63 10.77 -14.31
CA PRO A 15 14.04 11.00 -14.60
C PRO A 15 14.49 12.46 -14.44
N ARG A 16 13.56 13.42 -14.50
CA ARG A 16 13.81 14.85 -14.27
C ARG A 16 13.54 15.29 -12.83
N GLY A 17 13.26 14.36 -11.91
CA GLY A 17 13.05 14.63 -10.48
C GLY A 17 11.63 15.06 -10.08
N HIS A 18 10.70 15.21 -11.03
CA HIS A 18 9.30 15.51 -10.70
C HIS A 18 8.58 14.33 -10.05
N ASP A 19 7.71 14.61 -9.09
CA ASP A 19 6.79 13.64 -8.50
C ASP A 19 5.68 13.25 -9.49
N ILE A 20 5.46 11.96 -9.62
CA ILE A 20 4.38 11.37 -10.42
C ILE A 20 3.53 10.55 -9.47
N ASP A 21 2.23 10.87 -9.36
CA ASP A 21 1.27 10.02 -8.64
C ASP A 21 1.14 8.69 -9.39
N VAL A 22 1.55 7.61 -8.73
CA VAL A 22 1.51 6.26 -9.29
C VAL A 22 0.49 5.36 -8.60
N GLY A 23 -0.13 5.83 -7.51
CA GLY A 23 -0.97 4.98 -6.68
C GLY A 23 -1.30 5.51 -5.30
N GLY A 24 -1.73 4.61 -4.43
CA GLY A 24 -2.16 4.97 -3.09
C GLY A 24 -2.17 3.81 -2.12
N ILE A 25 -2.13 4.18 -0.83
CA ILE A 25 -2.35 3.28 0.29
C ILE A 25 -3.77 3.49 0.81
N TRP A 26 -4.53 2.41 0.90
CA TRP A 26 -5.94 2.40 1.27
C TRP A 26 -6.12 1.71 2.62
N LYS A 27 -6.96 2.28 3.48
CA LYS A 27 -7.39 1.63 4.72
C LYS A 27 -8.70 0.88 4.48
N LYS A 28 -8.73 -0.41 4.80
CA LYS A 28 -9.89 -1.29 4.65
C LYS A 28 -10.19 -1.97 5.99
N LYS A 29 -11.33 -2.66 6.08
CA LYS A 29 -11.69 -3.52 7.22
C LYS A 29 -11.77 -4.97 6.76
N ASN A 30 -11.21 -5.90 7.54
CA ASN A 30 -11.32 -7.33 7.27
C ASN A 30 -12.69 -7.86 7.74
N ALA A 31 -12.91 -9.18 7.64
CA ALA A 31 -14.17 -9.81 8.05
C ALA A 31 -14.51 -9.62 9.54
N GLU A 32 -13.50 -9.44 10.39
CA GLU A 32 -13.65 -9.15 11.83
C GLU A 32 -13.82 -7.64 12.12
N GLY A 33 -13.87 -6.80 11.09
CA GLY A 33 -13.95 -5.35 11.22
C GLY A 33 -12.62 -4.67 11.60
N LYS A 34 -11.52 -5.42 11.74
CA LYS A 34 -10.19 -4.87 12.06
C LYS A 34 -9.61 -4.13 10.86
N PRO A 35 -9.00 -2.95 11.07
CA PRO A 35 -8.42 -2.18 9.98
C PRO A 35 -7.15 -2.84 9.45
N TYR A 36 -6.96 -2.79 8.14
CA TYR A 36 -5.71 -3.14 7.48
C TYR A 36 -5.44 -2.19 6.31
N TYR A 37 -4.21 -2.17 5.82
CA TYR A 37 -3.81 -1.32 4.72
C TYR A 37 -3.51 -2.13 3.46
N THR A 38 -3.78 -1.53 2.30
CA THR A 38 -3.44 -2.11 0.99
C THR A 38 -2.73 -1.07 0.13
N LEU A 39 -1.73 -1.49 -0.62
CA LEU A 39 -1.03 -0.70 -1.61
C LEU A 39 -1.56 -1.03 -3.01
N SER A 40 -1.76 -0.01 -3.83
CA SER A 40 -2.03 -0.18 -5.26
C SER A 40 -1.17 0.78 -6.09
N ILE A 41 -0.44 0.25 -7.07
CA ILE A 41 0.34 1.02 -8.06
C ILE A 41 -0.26 0.73 -9.44
N LYS A 42 -1.06 1.68 -9.95
CA LYS A 42 -1.94 1.48 -11.10
C LYS A 42 -1.17 1.18 -12.39
N ARG A 43 -0.11 1.94 -12.67
CA ARG A 43 0.73 1.78 -13.88
C ARG A 43 1.39 0.40 -13.98
N LEU A 44 1.62 -0.24 -12.85
CA LEU A 44 2.22 -1.58 -12.80
C LEU A 44 1.18 -2.69 -12.68
N GLY A 45 -0.11 -2.38 -12.45
CA GLY A 45 -1.08 -3.41 -12.05
C GLY A 45 -0.68 -4.11 -10.74
N TYR A 46 0.02 -3.42 -9.86
CA TYR A 46 0.56 -4.00 -8.63
C TYR A 46 -0.37 -3.75 -7.45
N ASN A 47 -0.72 -4.80 -6.73
CA ASN A 47 -1.51 -4.71 -5.51
C ASN A 47 -0.89 -5.59 -4.42
N ALA A 48 -0.91 -5.08 -3.19
CA ALA A 48 -0.34 -5.76 -2.05
C ALA A 48 -1.10 -5.39 -0.77
N ASN A 49 -1.08 -6.29 0.21
CA ASN A 49 -1.45 -5.97 1.58
C ASN A 49 -0.22 -5.40 2.31
N LEU A 50 -0.45 -4.49 3.25
CA LEU A 50 0.56 -4.04 4.19
C LEU A 50 0.28 -4.73 5.53
N GLY A 51 1.27 -5.49 6.01
CA GLY A 51 1.11 -6.32 7.20
C GLY A 51 2.40 -6.53 7.97
N ARG A 52 2.28 -7.18 9.13
CA ARG A 52 3.44 -7.51 9.98
C ARG A 52 4.27 -8.63 9.35
N PHE A 53 5.58 -8.44 9.29
CA PHE A 53 6.51 -9.51 8.92
C PHE A 53 6.80 -10.43 10.13
N PRO A 54 7.03 -11.74 9.92
CA PRO A 54 7.40 -12.65 11.00
C PRO A 54 8.68 -12.18 11.73
N GLY A 55 8.66 -12.18 13.06
CA GLY A 55 9.82 -11.75 13.87
C GLY A 55 10.04 -10.23 13.91
N GLN A 56 9.09 -9.44 13.43
CA GLN A 56 9.15 -7.98 13.50
C GLN A 56 8.73 -7.46 14.88
N ASP A 57 9.63 -6.75 15.56
CA ASP A 57 9.41 -6.22 16.92
C ASP A 57 8.64 -4.88 16.93
N ASP A 58 8.85 -4.04 15.92
CA ASP A 58 8.18 -2.75 15.80
C ASP A 58 6.77 -2.91 15.22
N SER A 59 5.74 -2.56 15.99
CA SER A 59 4.34 -2.64 15.55
C SER A 59 3.93 -1.61 14.50
N THR A 60 4.75 -0.57 14.29
CA THR A 60 4.47 0.52 13.35
C THR A 60 5.01 0.23 11.95
N LEU A 61 6.02 -0.64 11.84
CA LEU A 61 6.55 -1.06 10.56
C LEU A 61 5.55 -2.00 9.86
N GLN A 62 5.43 -1.87 8.54
CA GLN A 62 4.56 -2.70 7.73
C GLN A 62 5.37 -3.20 6.54
N SER A 63 5.27 -4.50 6.27
CA SER A 63 5.87 -5.14 5.11
C SER A 63 4.87 -5.24 3.98
N ILE A 64 5.40 -5.24 2.75
CA ILE A 64 4.63 -5.39 1.53
C ILE A 64 4.43 -6.88 1.27
N ILE A 65 3.17 -7.32 1.27
CA ILE A 65 2.76 -8.70 1.03
C ILE A 65 1.99 -8.72 -0.28
N GLU A 66 2.68 -9.10 -1.35
CA GLU A 66 2.16 -9.11 -2.72
C GLU A 66 0.97 -10.07 -2.84
N TRP A 67 -0.05 -9.68 -3.60
CA TRP A 67 -1.19 -10.58 -3.86
C TRP A 67 -0.81 -11.71 -4.80
N GLU A 68 0.03 -11.41 -5.80
CA GLU A 68 0.54 -12.35 -6.78
C GLU A 68 2.07 -12.16 -6.86
N PRO A 69 2.86 -13.25 -6.79
CA PRO A 69 4.31 -13.18 -7.01
C PRO A 69 4.62 -12.60 -8.38
N ARG A 70 5.67 -11.79 -8.49
CA ARG A 70 6.23 -11.36 -9.77
C ARG A 70 7.49 -12.15 -10.10
N ASP A 71 7.57 -12.61 -11.34
CA ASP A 71 8.78 -13.14 -11.96
C ASP A 71 9.83 -12.04 -12.24
#